data_AF-A0A9D8CPA8-F1
#
_entry.id   AF-A0A9D8CPA8-F1
#
_cell.length_a   1.000
_cell.length_b   1.000
_cell.length_c   1.000
_cell.angle_alpha   90.00
_cell.angle_beta   90.00
_cell.angle_gamma   90.00
#
_symmetry.space_group_name_H-M   'P 1'
#
loop_
_entity.id
_entity.type
_entity.pdbx_description
1 polymer ?
#
loop_
_entity_poly.entity_id
_entity_poly.type
_entity_poly.pdbx_seq_one_letter_code
_entity_poly.pdbx_strand_id
1 'polypeptide(L)'
;MSFMQGCWRTDPFFHDRSQPSPGVSTYCFDQAGNGQLEWRRGRTACRTRASARFEGSAMRIRDSDARCNDGSTWYADQLVCRRGADGVAQCNGDAQGQSGRVTWTVNLHKLP
;
A
#
# COMPACT_ATOMS: atom_id res chain seq x y z
N MET A 1 -21.99 2.15 3.49
CA MET A 1 -20.83 1.96 2.59
C MET A 1 -19.59 1.84 3.45
N SER A 2 -18.85 0.73 3.36
CA SER A 2 -17.62 0.56 4.13
C SER A 2 -16.57 1.54 3.63
N PHE A 3 -15.93 2.30 4.53
CA PHE A 3 -14.81 3.19 4.19
C PHE A 3 -13.78 2.47 3.33
N MET A 4 -13.52 1.20 3.64
CA MET A 4 -12.55 0.34 2.98
C MET A 4 -12.83 0.07 1.51
N GLN A 5 -14.11 -0.11 1.11
CA GLN A 5 -14.47 -0.49 -0.26
C GLN A 5 -14.05 0.60 -1.25
N GLY A 6 -13.50 0.18 -2.39
CA GLY A 6 -13.08 1.06 -3.47
C GLY A 6 -11.57 1.11 -3.61
N CYS A 7 -11.10 2.00 -4.46
CA CYS A 7 -9.68 2.16 -4.72
C CYS A 7 -9.07 3.28 -3.87
N TRP A 8 -7.83 3.05 -3.44
CA TRP A 8 -7.04 3.92 -2.60
C TRP A 8 -5.67 4.08 -3.22
N ARG A 9 -5.12 5.28 -3.20
CA ARG A 9 -3.82 5.57 -3.80
C ARG A 9 -2.93 6.31 -2.82
N THR A 10 -1.68 5.88 -2.70
CA THR A 10 -0.71 6.58 -1.88
C THR A 10 -0.28 7.90 -2.52
N ASP A 11 0.15 8.85 -1.70
CA ASP A 11 1.17 9.82 -2.14
C ASP A 11 2.44 9.07 -2.61
N PRO A 12 3.29 9.68 -3.46
CA PRO A 12 4.59 9.11 -3.78
C PRO A 12 5.42 8.88 -2.52
N PHE A 13 5.98 7.68 -2.37
CA PHE A 13 6.78 7.31 -1.20
C PHE A 13 7.96 6.42 -1.58
N PHE A 14 8.98 6.39 -0.73
CA PHE A 14 10.09 5.45 -0.85
C PHE A 14 9.77 4.22 -0.01
N HIS A 15 9.62 3.09 -0.67
CA HIS A 15 9.34 1.82 0.01
C HIS A 15 10.63 1.18 0.57
N ASP A 16 11.78 1.43 -0.07
CA ASP A 16 13.11 1.02 0.40
C ASP A 16 14.09 2.21 0.23
N ARG A 17 15.07 2.34 1.14
CA ARG A 17 16.04 3.45 1.13
C ARG A 17 16.95 3.46 -0.10
N SER A 18 17.17 2.30 -0.71
CA SER A 18 17.94 2.16 -1.94
C SER A 18 17.15 2.52 -3.20
N GLN A 19 15.84 2.82 -3.08
CA GLN A 19 15.03 3.19 -4.22
C GLN A 19 15.49 4.53 -4.79
N PRO A 20 15.82 4.61 -6.08
CA PRO A 20 16.32 5.84 -6.70
C PRO A 20 15.25 6.93 -6.85
N SER A 21 13.97 6.55 -6.78
CA SER A 21 12.83 7.46 -6.91
C SER A 21 11.61 6.91 -6.17
N PRO A 22 10.67 7.78 -5.73
CA PRO A 22 9.48 7.33 -5.04
C PRO A 22 8.54 6.60 -6.01
N GLY A 23 7.86 5.59 -5.48
CA GLY A 23 6.79 4.87 -6.17
C GLY A 23 5.41 5.24 -5.61
N VAL A 24 4.37 4.71 -6.24
CA VAL A 24 2.98 4.89 -5.82
C VAL A 24 2.29 3.53 -5.77
N SER A 25 1.58 3.27 -4.67
CA SER A 25 0.74 2.09 -4.50
C SER A 25 -0.73 2.44 -4.71
N THR A 26 -1.42 1.63 -5.51
CA THR A 26 -2.87 1.64 -5.64
C THR A 26 -3.44 0.35 -5.09
N TYR A 27 -4.35 0.45 -4.13
CA TYR A 27 -5.10 -0.67 -3.59
C TYR A 27 -6.54 -0.60 -4.05
N CYS A 28 -7.16 -1.71 -4.44
CA CYS A 28 -8.60 -1.75 -4.72
C CYS A 28 -9.23 -2.91 -3.96
N PHE A 29 -10.16 -2.59 -3.06
CA PHE A 29 -10.82 -3.57 -2.19
C PHE A 29 -12.31 -3.70 -2.48
N ASP A 30 -12.80 -4.94 -2.39
CA ASP A 30 -14.22 -5.27 -2.35
C ASP A 30 -14.85 -4.96 -0.98
N GLN A 31 -16.13 -5.31 -0.81
CA GLN A 31 -16.85 -5.08 0.45
C GLN A 31 -16.36 -5.93 1.63
N ALA A 32 -15.77 -7.09 1.34
CA ALA A 32 -15.20 -7.99 2.33
C ALA A 32 -13.74 -7.60 2.69
N GLY A 33 -13.19 -6.59 2.03
CA GLY A 33 -11.82 -6.13 2.21
C GLY A 33 -10.79 -6.95 1.45
N ASN A 34 -11.19 -7.84 0.54
CA ASN A 34 -10.25 -8.53 -0.34
C ASN A 34 -9.95 -7.65 -1.56
N GLY A 35 -8.72 -7.67 -2.04
CA GLY A 35 -8.31 -6.77 -3.08
C GLY A 35 -6.97 -7.09 -3.71
N GLN A 36 -6.45 -6.10 -4.41
CA GLN A 36 -5.16 -6.15 -5.06
C GLN A 36 -4.39 -4.86 -4.80
N LEU A 37 -3.08 -4.99 -4.75
CA LEU A 37 -2.13 -3.89 -4.83
C LEU A 37 -1.54 -3.85 -6.25
N GLU A 38 -1.42 -2.65 -6.80
CA GLU A 38 -0.49 -2.32 -7.87
C GLU A 38 0.47 -1.21 -7.39
N TRP A 39 1.74 -1.53 -7.25
CA TRP A 39 2.81 -0.55 -7.05
C TRP A 39 3.45 -0.20 -8.38
N ARG A 40 3.71 1.11 -8.61
CA ARG A 40 4.39 1.61 -9.81
C ARG A 40 5.50 2.59 -9.47
N ARG A 41 6.62 2.47 -10.19
CA ARG A 41 7.73 3.43 -10.21
C ARG A 41 8.31 3.51 -11.61
N GLY A 42 8.08 4.62 -12.30
CA GLY A 42 8.46 4.74 -13.72
C GLY A 42 7.76 3.67 -14.58
N ARG A 43 8.56 2.82 -15.24
CA ARG A 43 8.06 1.68 -16.04
C ARG A 43 7.90 0.38 -15.23
N THR A 44 8.41 0.35 -14.00
CA THR A 44 8.28 -0.81 -13.11
C THR A 44 6.88 -0.86 -12.52
N ALA A 45 6.27 -2.06 -12.55
CA ALA A 45 5.00 -2.36 -11.92
C ALA A 45 5.07 -3.70 -11.21
N CYS A 46 4.57 -3.75 -9.97
CA CYS A 46 4.41 -4.97 -9.18
C CYS A 46 2.93 -5.10 -8.82
N ARG A 47 2.37 -6.30 -8.98
CA ARG A 47 0.97 -6.57 -8.69
C ARG A 47 0.86 -7.77 -7.77
N THR A 48 0.03 -7.65 -6.74
CA THR A 48 -0.14 -8.69 -5.74
C THR A 48 -1.54 -8.64 -5.13
N ARG A 49 -1.88 -9.69 -4.38
CA ARG A 49 -3.10 -9.70 -3.58
C ARG A 49 -2.92 -8.81 -2.37
N ALA A 50 -3.99 -8.14 -1.97
CA ALA A 50 -4.03 -7.33 -0.77
C ALA A 50 -5.32 -7.62 0.00
N SER A 51 -5.30 -7.35 1.31
CA SER A 51 -6.48 -7.39 2.15
C SER A 51 -6.48 -6.20 3.10
N ALA A 52 -7.67 -5.69 3.39
CA ALA A 52 -7.90 -4.64 4.36
C ALA A 52 -8.90 -5.11 5.42
N ARG A 53 -8.66 -4.76 6.68
CA ARG A 53 -9.54 -5.08 7.82
C ARG A 53 -9.56 -3.92 8.80
N PHE A 54 -10.71 -3.68 9.45
CA PHE A 54 -10.76 -2.75 10.57
C PHE A 54 -10.42 -3.47 11.88
N GLU A 55 -9.52 -2.88 12.64
CA GLU A 55 -9.22 -3.27 14.02
C GLU A 55 -9.43 -2.04 14.91
N GLY A 56 -10.58 -2.01 15.60
CA GLY A 56 -11.04 -0.80 16.29
C GLY A 56 -11.26 0.35 15.30
N SER A 57 -10.56 1.47 15.51
CA SER A 57 -10.64 2.66 14.65
C SER A 57 -9.59 2.69 13.53
N ALA A 58 -8.66 1.72 13.50
CA ALA A 58 -7.61 1.65 12.50
C ALA A 58 -7.97 0.67 11.38
N MET A 59 -7.65 1.03 10.14
CA MET A 59 -7.69 0.13 8.99
C MET A 59 -6.29 -0.48 8.83
N ARG A 60 -6.20 -1.80 8.88
CA ARG A 60 -4.97 -2.53 8.57
C ARG A 60 -5.01 -3.05 7.15
N ILE A 61 -3.96 -2.79 6.38
CA ILE A 61 -3.76 -3.36 5.05
C ILE A 61 -2.59 -4.33 5.13
N ARG A 62 -2.72 -5.47 4.46
CA ARG A 62 -1.63 -6.42 4.23
C ARG A 62 -1.64 -6.84 2.78
N ASP A 63 -0.47 -6.91 2.17
CA ASP A 63 -0.30 -7.49 0.84
C ASP A 63 0.64 -8.71 0.88
N SER A 64 1.12 -9.15 -0.28
CA SER A 64 1.94 -10.35 -0.43
C SER A 64 3.12 -10.08 -1.34
N ASP A 65 4.19 -10.84 -1.17
CA ASP A 65 5.37 -10.75 -2.03
C ASP A 65 4.98 -10.91 -3.50
N ALA A 66 5.66 -10.18 -4.38
CA ALA A 66 5.45 -10.28 -5.81
C ALA A 66 6.72 -10.06 -6.61
N ARG A 67 6.71 -10.59 -7.84
CA ARG A 67 7.71 -10.24 -8.86
C ARG A 67 7.19 -9.11 -9.71
N CYS A 68 8.04 -8.13 -9.92
CA CYS A 68 7.76 -6.98 -10.76
C CYS A 68 8.11 -7.29 -12.22
N ASN A 69 7.57 -6.51 -13.15
CA ASN A 69 7.82 -6.68 -14.59
C ASN A 69 9.28 -6.47 -15.01
N ASP A 70 10.10 -5.82 -14.18
CA ASP A 70 11.55 -5.65 -14.38
C ASP A 70 12.39 -6.74 -13.69
N GLY A 71 11.76 -7.76 -13.10
CA GLY A 71 12.40 -8.86 -12.40
C GLY A 71 12.73 -8.58 -10.92
N SER A 72 12.56 -7.34 -10.46
CA SER A 72 12.72 -7.00 -9.04
C SER A 72 11.64 -7.66 -8.17
N THR A 73 11.88 -7.67 -6.85
CA THR A 73 10.95 -8.21 -5.86
C THR A 73 10.26 -7.07 -5.12
N TRP A 74 8.94 -7.15 -5.06
CA TRP A 74 8.14 -6.46 -4.06
C TRP A 74 8.06 -7.33 -2.81
N TYR A 75 8.46 -6.78 -1.68
CA TYR A 75 8.30 -7.42 -0.37
C TYR A 75 7.01 -6.95 0.26
N ALA A 76 6.27 -7.87 0.86
CA ALA A 76 4.95 -7.61 1.40
C ALA A 76 4.95 -6.48 2.43
N ASP A 77 3.96 -5.59 2.31
CA ASP A 77 3.74 -4.50 3.26
C ASP A 77 2.69 -4.87 4.30
N GLN A 78 2.86 -4.28 5.48
CA GLN A 78 1.80 -4.09 6.45
C GLN A 78 1.59 -2.61 6.69
N LEU A 79 0.36 -2.13 6.56
CA LEU A 79 0.01 -0.74 6.85
C LEU A 79 -0.99 -0.68 7.99
N VAL A 80 -0.81 0.32 8.86
CA VAL A 80 -1.78 0.73 9.86
C VAL A 80 -2.21 2.15 9.55
N CYS A 81 -3.45 2.28 9.10
CA CYS A 81 -4.04 3.51 8.62
C CYS A 81 -5.07 4.05 9.60
N ARG A 82 -4.95 5.33 9.94
CA ARG A 82 -5.96 6.08 10.70
C ARG A 82 -6.71 6.99 9.74
N ARG A 83 -8.03 7.11 9.94
CA ARG A 83 -8.86 8.02 9.16
C ARG A 83 -8.37 9.46 9.38
N GLY A 84 -8.08 10.16 8.28
CA GLY A 84 -7.89 11.61 8.23
C GLY A 84 -9.16 12.32 7.73
N ALA A 85 -9.00 13.58 7.31
CA ALA A 85 -10.07 14.35 6.69
C ALA A 85 -10.27 13.97 5.21
N ASP A 86 -11.46 14.24 4.67
CA ASP A 86 -11.73 14.31 3.23
C ASP A 86 -11.32 13.09 2.39
N GLY A 87 -11.58 11.88 2.91
CA GLY A 87 -11.25 10.64 2.18
C GLY A 87 -9.76 10.29 2.19
N VAL A 88 -8.98 10.93 3.05
CA VAL A 88 -7.57 10.63 3.29
C VAL A 88 -7.43 9.72 4.52
N ALA A 89 -6.49 8.79 4.47
CA ALA A 89 -6.04 7.99 5.59
C ALA A 89 -4.53 8.18 5.80
N GLN A 90 -4.12 8.46 7.03
CA GLN A 90 -2.71 8.56 7.40
C GLN A 90 -2.21 7.17 7.78
N CYS A 91 -1.24 6.64 7.04
CA CYS A 91 -0.77 5.27 7.20
C CYS A 91 0.69 5.22 7.62
N ASN A 92 1.00 4.30 8.54
CA ASN A 92 2.35 3.85 8.81
C ASN A 92 2.52 2.49 8.14
N GLY A 93 3.54 2.35 7.29
CA GLY A 93 3.88 1.11 6.61
C GLY A 93 5.16 0.48 7.16
N ASP A 94 5.23 -0.84 7.11
CA ASP A 94 6.45 -1.61 7.35
C ASP A 94 6.58 -2.81 6.41
N ALA A 95 7.81 -3.13 6.02
CA ALA A 95 8.16 -4.27 5.16
C ALA A 95 9.58 -4.77 5.46
N GLN A 96 9.91 -5.97 5.00
CA GLN A 96 11.24 -6.57 5.22
C GLN A 96 12.36 -5.86 4.43
N GLY A 97 12.04 -5.13 3.35
CA GLY A 97 13.03 -4.42 2.51
C GLY A 97 14.10 -5.33 1.88
N GLN A 98 14.93 -4.79 0.99
CA GLN A 98 16.06 -5.56 0.43
C GLN A 98 17.25 -5.60 1.40
N SER A 99 17.45 -4.52 2.17
CA SER A 99 18.58 -4.35 3.10
C SER A 99 18.18 -4.53 4.57
N GLY A 100 17.02 -5.14 4.83
CA GLY A 100 16.43 -5.27 6.16
C GLY A 100 15.21 -4.37 6.36
N ARG A 101 14.54 -4.53 7.51
CA ARG A 101 13.21 -3.97 7.75
C ARG A 101 13.17 -2.46 7.55
N VAL A 102 12.18 -2.00 6.80
CA VAL A 102 11.94 -0.61 6.45
C VAL A 102 10.56 -0.18 6.96
N THR A 103 10.45 1.09 7.35
CA THR A 103 9.22 1.71 7.83
C THR A 103 9.04 3.08 7.21
N TRP A 104 7.82 3.48 6.90
CA TRP A 104 7.51 4.78 6.31
C TRP A 104 6.14 5.29 6.76
N THR A 105 5.88 6.57 6.49
CA THR A 105 4.55 7.17 6.62
C THR A 105 4.07 7.65 5.27
N VAL A 106 2.78 7.51 4.99
CA VAL A 106 2.19 7.91 3.70
C VAL A 106 0.71 8.20 3.86
N ASN A 107 0.18 9.14 3.08
CA ASN A 107 -1.26 9.33 2.98
C ASN A 107 -1.82 8.39 1.91
N LEU A 108 -2.95 7.75 2.22
CA LEU A 108 -3.79 7.02 1.28
C LEU A 108 -5.02 7.86 0.96
N HIS A 109 -5.20 8.20 -0.31
CA HIS A 109 -6.33 8.96 -0.81
C HIS A 109 -7.34 8.02 -1.43
N LYS A 110 -8.60 8.13 -1.02
CA LYS A 110 -9.69 7.40 -1.68
C LYS A 110 -9.88 7.96 -3.07
N LEU A 111 -9.91 7.08 -4.07
CA LEU A 111 -10.21 7.44 -5.45
C LEU A 111 -11.73 7.62 -5.63
N PRO A 112 -12.17 8.54 -6.50
CA PRO A 112 -13.57 8.72 -6.86
C PRO A 112 -14.23 7.46 -7.42
#